data_AF-A0ABD5WXK8-F1
#
_entry.id   AF-A0ABD5WXK8-F1
#
_cell.length_a   1.000
_cell.length_b   1.000
_cell.length_c   1.000
_cell.angle_alpha   90.00
_cell.angle_beta   90.00
_cell.angle_gamma   90.00
#
_symmetry.space_group_name_H-M   'P 1'
#
loop_
_entity.id
_entity.type
_entity.pdbx_description
1 polymer ?
#
loop_
_entity_poly.entity_id
_entity_poly.type
_entity_poly.pdbx_seq_one_letter_code
_entity_poly.pdbx_strand_id
1 'polypeptide(L)'
;MAGHRSDSTPDDGHDGSDDVLADQFSTDEVYQRVVADADHEVTSGTRELFFSALAAGFAITVTFLLYASVTATTDTKFVGVLLYPLGFVYIIIGGYQLYTENTLPPVALTLERLVSIPTLFRHWLIVLAGNFVGGGLGAVALAYGGVFDPGTAAVAADFARKGIATPASALFVKAAFAGLIVAGVVWINFAVRDTTTRLLVVYLAFLAIPMGNLYHVVVSFTEVVYLALTAGVNPVPALGGFVLPVLLGNTLGGVVLVTVVNYYQTSDRRLQIDRFDDVRRLSPREWLVGSLAGRSYVPVIDTVEEIVRDPETHRVLVPIGNPRTESGVVELACKLASFHQKGKVHVVHVVQAPRRWSTDPGDDEQARITAESNLLLEEARAIGERHDVTLETSTVVTPRSFEEVFTLARRTSPDLVLMDWDREGLWGSARAERPLDELANRLPCDFLIASDRGLDPSRILLPTAGGPDSDLTAEVARALQAVAGAEVELLHVVADEADVPAGRAFLREWAAEHDLTDVSITVESGDVEAAIAAAATDSTMLFMGATEQGLLSRLVRDSLHLDVINDVECSVLLAERPTERSLRARLFGAPNRERRPALAFRDDTDTDRPEPTDPATPADPPEK
;
A
#
# COMPACT_ATOMS: atom_id res chain seq x y z
N MET A 1 -24.15 -27.39 -70.85
CA MET A 1 -23.08 -28.00 -70.03
C MET A 1 -22.07 -26.91 -69.72
N ALA A 2 -21.52 -26.95 -68.50
CA ALA A 2 -20.49 -26.09 -67.89
C ALA A 2 -19.45 -25.52 -68.88
N GLY A 3 -18.82 -24.36 -68.68
CA GLY A 3 -18.63 -23.52 -67.50
C GLY A 3 -17.25 -22.86 -67.67
N HIS A 4 -17.15 -21.54 -67.54
CA HIS A 4 -15.86 -20.87 -67.35
C HIS A 4 -16.07 -19.58 -66.57
N ARG A 5 -15.37 -19.49 -65.43
CA ARG A 5 -15.27 -18.32 -64.55
C ARG A 5 -14.47 -17.24 -65.28
N SER A 6 -14.87 -15.98 -65.14
CA SER A 6 -14.03 -14.82 -65.45
C SER A 6 -14.13 -13.82 -64.31
N ASP A 7 -12.96 -13.30 -63.96
CA ASP A 7 -12.59 -12.43 -62.84
C ASP A 7 -13.59 -11.36 -62.41
N SER A 8 -13.73 -11.27 -61.09
CA SER A 8 -14.09 -10.05 -60.36
C SER A 8 -12.90 -9.65 -59.49
N THR A 9 -12.09 -8.71 -59.97
CA THR A 9 -11.16 -7.94 -59.14
C THR A 9 -11.96 -6.97 -58.28
N PRO A 10 -11.90 -7.03 -56.94
CA PRO A 10 -12.37 -5.93 -56.10
C PRO A 10 -11.37 -4.78 -56.19
N ASP A 11 -11.94 -3.60 -56.31
CA ASP A 11 -11.34 -2.27 -56.22
C ASP A 11 -10.42 -2.16 -54.99
N ASP A 12 -9.12 -1.93 -55.21
CA ASP A 12 -8.16 -1.57 -54.17
C ASP A 12 -8.48 -0.14 -53.69
N GLY A 13 -9.51 -0.05 -52.86
CA GLY A 13 -9.77 1.11 -52.02
C GLY A 13 -8.71 1.17 -50.92
N HIS A 14 -7.52 1.66 -51.26
CA HIS A 14 -6.62 2.25 -50.28
C HIS A 14 -7.28 3.53 -49.74
N ASP A 15 -8.20 3.37 -48.79
CA ASP A 15 -8.47 4.42 -47.81
C ASP A 15 -7.34 4.38 -46.77
N GLY A 16 -6.14 4.73 -47.25
CA GLY A 16 -5.07 5.20 -46.39
C GLY A 16 -5.51 6.53 -45.83
N SER A 17 -6.31 6.50 -44.76
CA SER A 17 -6.21 7.53 -43.76
C SER A 17 -4.78 7.44 -43.22
N ASP A 18 -3.90 8.25 -43.81
CA ASP A 18 -2.78 8.83 -43.10
C ASP A 18 -3.37 9.49 -41.86
N ASP A 19 -3.60 8.70 -40.81
CA ASP A 19 -3.80 9.20 -39.48
C ASP A 19 -2.42 9.72 -39.09
N VAL A 20 -2.18 10.98 -39.45
CA VAL A 20 -1.02 11.75 -39.09
C VAL A 20 -0.98 11.68 -37.56
N LEU A 21 -0.17 10.76 -37.02
CA LEU A 21 -0.01 10.56 -35.59
C LEU A 21 0.19 11.93 -34.96
N ALA A 22 -0.82 12.40 -34.23
CA ALA A 22 -0.73 13.69 -33.57
C ALA A 22 0.47 13.62 -32.61
N ASP A 23 1.48 14.46 -32.82
CA ASP A 23 2.65 14.52 -31.94
C ASP A 23 2.32 15.13 -30.56
N GLN A 24 1.05 15.42 -30.30
CA GLN A 24 0.51 15.95 -29.06
C GLN A 24 -0.40 14.92 -28.43
N PHE A 25 -0.25 14.69 -27.13
CA PHE A 25 -1.20 13.85 -26.40
C PHE A 25 -2.58 14.48 -26.44
N SER A 26 -3.58 13.63 -26.68
CA SER A 26 -4.96 13.98 -26.43
C SER A 26 -5.13 14.36 -24.95
N THR A 27 -6.13 15.18 -24.71
CA THR A 27 -6.48 15.62 -23.37
C THR A 27 -6.76 14.45 -22.41
N ASP A 28 -7.34 13.37 -22.92
CA ASP A 28 -7.63 12.15 -22.16
C ASP A 28 -6.36 11.40 -21.75
N GLU A 29 -5.36 11.31 -22.64
CA GLU A 29 -4.05 10.70 -22.31
C GLU A 29 -3.29 11.52 -21.26
N VAL A 30 -3.36 12.86 -21.34
CA VAL A 30 -2.75 13.73 -20.31
C VAL A 30 -3.44 13.52 -18.97
N TYR A 31 -4.77 13.42 -18.96
CA TYR A 31 -5.54 13.14 -17.75
C TYR A 31 -5.19 11.77 -17.15
N GLN A 32 -5.09 10.72 -17.96
CA GLN A 32 -4.69 9.39 -17.50
C GLN A 32 -3.31 9.39 -16.83
N ARG A 33 -2.36 10.15 -17.38
CA ARG A 33 -1.02 10.28 -16.79
C ARG A 33 -1.04 11.02 -15.46
N VAL A 34 -1.82 12.10 -15.38
CA VAL A 34 -2.07 12.82 -14.12
C VAL A 34 -2.65 11.87 -13.08
N VAL A 35 -3.64 11.05 -13.44
CA VAL A 35 -4.28 10.07 -12.55
C VAL A 35 -3.29 8.99 -12.11
N ALA A 36 -2.52 8.42 -13.03
CA ALA A 36 -1.54 7.37 -12.72
C ALA A 36 -0.43 7.87 -11.78
N ASP A 37 0.05 9.10 -11.98
CA ASP A 37 1.04 9.72 -11.11
C ASP A 37 0.44 10.07 -9.74
N ALA A 38 -0.77 10.63 -9.72
CA ALA A 38 -1.50 10.92 -8.49
C ALA A 38 -1.72 9.68 -7.61
N ASP A 39 -2.00 8.51 -8.20
CA ASP A 39 -2.11 7.26 -7.44
C ASP A 39 -0.82 7.00 -6.68
N HIS A 40 0.31 7.08 -7.39
CA HIS A 40 1.61 6.78 -6.83
C HIS A 40 1.97 7.75 -5.71
N GLU A 41 1.69 9.04 -5.90
CA GLU A 41 1.95 10.06 -4.88
C GLU A 41 1.08 9.88 -3.63
N VAL A 42 -0.23 9.65 -3.80
CA VAL A 42 -1.18 9.50 -2.69
C VAL A 42 -0.97 8.19 -1.94
N THR A 43 -0.57 7.14 -2.64
CA THR A 43 -0.22 5.85 -2.03
C THR A 43 1.16 5.89 -1.40
N SER A 44 2.10 6.74 -1.81
CA SER A 44 3.47 6.78 -1.28
C SER A 44 3.58 6.85 0.25
N GLY A 45 4.61 6.20 0.80
CA GLY A 45 4.84 6.16 2.24
C GLY A 45 5.08 7.55 2.84
N THR A 46 4.49 7.84 4.00
CA THR A 46 4.59 9.14 4.70
C THR A 46 6.03 9.68 4.82
N ARG A 47 7.03 8.79 5.05
CA ARG A 47 8.44 9.18 5.17
C ARG A 47 9.00 9.66 3.83
N GLU A 48 8.78 8.92 2.76
CA GLU A 48 9.26 9.25 1.42
C GLU A 48 8.65 10.57 0.94
N LEU A 49 7.33 10.68 1.08
CA LEU A 49 6.60 11.90 0.76
C LEU A 49 7.13 13.11 1.54
N PHE A 50 7.35 12.96 2.85
CA PHE A 50 7.88 14.02 3.70
C PHE A 50 9.30 14.44 3.30
N PHE A 51 10.22 13.49 3.04
CA PHE A 51 11.61 13.81 2.70
C PHE A 51 11.75 14.38 1.28
N SER A 52 10.94 13.91 0.32
CA SER A 52 10.85 14.54 -1.00
C SER A 52 10.32 15.98 -0.88
N ALA A 53 9.30 16.19 -0.04
CA ALA A 53 8.78 17.52 0.22
C ALA A 53 9.76 18.42 1.00
N LEU A 54 10.57 17.84 1.88
CA LEU A 54 11.66 18.55 2.56
C LEU A 54 12.71 19.01 1.54
N ALA A 55 13.09 18.16 0.59
CA ALA A 55 14.00 18.52 -0.48
C ALA A 55 13.42 19.64 -1.37
N ALA A 56 12.14 19.58 -1.72
CA ALA A 56 11.46 20.66 -2.46
C ALA A 56 11.46 21.98 -1.67
N GLY A 57 11.14 21.92 -0.38
CA GLY A 57 11.17 23.05 0.53
C GLY A 57 12.55 23.67 0.64
N PHE A 58 13.60 22.86 0.73
CA PHE A 58 14.97 23.35 0.76
C PHE A 58 15.38 23.96 -0.59
N ALA A 59 15.05 23.31 -1.70
CA ALA A 59 15.34 23.78 -3.05
C ALA A 59 14.72 25.14 -3.37
N ILE A 60 13.54 25.45 -2.80
CA ILE A 60 12.90 26.77 -2.96
C ILE A 60 13.79 27.93 -2.49
N THR A 61 14.72 27.65 -1.56
CA THR A 61 15.61 28.68 -1.02
C THR A 61 16.62 29.16 -2.06
N VAL A 62 16.87 28.38 -3.13
CA VAL A 62 17.64 28.82 -4.30
C VAL A 62 16.93 29.99 -4.99
N THR A 63 15.60 29.93 -5.15
CA THR A 63 14.82 31.05 -5.69
C THR A 63 14.98 32.30 -4.82
N PHE A 64 14.85 32.15 -3.50
CA PHE A 64 14.99 33.27 -2.57
C PHE A 64 16.41 33.86 -2.56
N LEU A 65 17.43 33.00 -2.52
CA LEU A 65 18.85 33.33 -2.60
C LEU A 65 19.17 34.15 -3.85
N LEU A 66 18.84 33.62 -5.03
CA LEU A 66 19.17 34.27 -6.30
C LEU A 66 18.40 35.58 -6.47
N TYR A 67 17.12 35.60 -6.10
CA TYR A 67 16.30 36.80 -6.24
C TYR A 67 16.79 37.93 -5.33
N ALA A 68 17.08 37.64 -4.06
CA ALA A 68 17.59 38.63 -3.12
C ALA A 68 18.98 39.14 -3.53
N SER A 69 19.92 38.23 -3.86
CA SER A 69 21.31 38.57 -4.18
C SER A 69 21.39 39.48 -5.41
N VAL A 70 20.70 39.13 -6.49
CA VAL A 70 20.74 39.95 -7.70
C VAL A 70 20.04 41.28 -7.48
N THR A 71 18.88 41.29 -6.81
CA THR A 71 18.17 42.54 -6.50
C THR A 71 19.01 43.49 -5.67
N ALA A 72 19.88 43.00 -4.79
CA ALA A 72 20.78 43.83 -4.00
C ALA A 72 21.93 44.45 -4.82
N THR A 73 22.32 43.82 -5.94
CA THR A 73 23.44 44.26 -6.78
C THR A 73 23.04 45.14 -7.97
N THR A 74 21.74 45.28 -8.24
CA THR A 74 21.24 45.96 -9.44
C THR A 74 20.18 47.00 -9.10
N ASP A 75 20.21 48.15 -9.78
CA ASP A 75 19.18 49.19 -9.63
C ASP A 75 17.83 48.79 -10.23
N THR A 76 17.79 47.71 -11.04
CA THR A 76 16.56 47.21 -11.68
C THR A 76 16.23 45.81 -11.18
N LYS A 77 14.96 45.58 -10.84
CA LYS A 77 14.49 44.25 -10.37
C LYS A 77 14.46 43.19 -11.48
N PHE A 78 14.65 43.59 -12.74
CA PHE A 78 14.45 42.75 -13.92
C PHE A 78 15.38 41.53 -13.94
N VAL A 79 16.67 41.73 -13.63
CA VAL A 79 17.63 40.61 -13.64
C VAL A 79 17.33 39.61 -12.53
N GLY A 80 16.95 40.08 -11.34
CA GLY A 80 16.53 39.21 -10.25
C GLY A 80 15.27 38.40 -10.62
N VAL A 81 14.30 39.04 -11.27
CA VAL A 81 13.07 38.40 -11.76
C VAL A 81 13.38 37.23 -12.69
N LEU A 82 14.39 37.34 -13.56
CA LEU A 82 14.80 36.26 -14.48
C LEU A 82 15.37 35.03 -13.77
N LEU A 83 16.00 35.18 -12.60
CA LEU A 83 16.60 34.05 -11.87
C LEU A 83 15.63 33.38 -10.88
N TYR A 84 14.51 34.03 -10.56
CA TYR A 84 13.50 33.50 -9.65
C TYR A 84 12.99 32.09 -10.02
N PRO A 85 12.77 31.72 -11.31
CA PRO A 85 12.27 30.39 -11.66
C PRO A 85 13.22 29.22 -11.34
N LEU A 86 14.51 29.47 -11.07
CA LEU A 86 15.52 28.40 -11.02
C LEU A 86 15.33 27.41 -9.86
N GLY A 87 14.85 27.85 -8.69
CA GLY A 87 14.49 26.93 -7.60
C GLY A 87 13.33 26.02 -7.98
N PHE A 88 12.32 26.56 -8.66
CA PHE A 88 11.19 25.76 -9.17
C PHE A 88 11.62 24.77 -10.27
N VAL A 89 12.54 25.16 -11.15
CA VAL A 89 13.13 24.25 -12.13
C VAL A 89 13.78 23.05 -11.43
N TYR A 90 14.56 23.28 -10.37
CA TYR A 90 15.20 22.19 -9.62
C TYR A 90 14.17 21.24 -9.00
N ILE A 91 13.07 21.79 -8.49
CA ILE A 91 11.96 21.01 -7.89
C ILE A 91 11.25 20.15 -8.95
N ILE A 92 10.77 20.78 -10.03
CA ILE A 92 9.95 20.10 -11.05
C ILE A 92 10.77 19.09 -11.85
N ILE A 93 12.00 19.46 -12.27
CA ILE A 93 12.86 18.53 -13.01
C ILE A 93 13.43 17.44 -12.08
N GLY A 94 13.68 17.77 -10.81
CA GLY A 94 14.14 16.83 -9.79
C GLY A 94 13.05 15.88 -9.29
N GLY A 95 11.78 16.09 -9.63
CA GLY A 95 10.66 15.27 -9.17
C GLY A 95 10.42 15.37 -7.67
N TYR A 96 10.67 16.54 -7.06
CA TYR A 96 10.43 16.76 -5.64
C TYR A 96 9.01 17.22 -5.36
N GLN A 97 8.47 16.81 -4.21
CA GLN A 97 7.07 17.02 -3.86
C GLN A 97 6.80 18.45 -3.37
N LEU A 98 6.20 19.29 -4.22
CA LEU A 98 5.80 20.65 -3.86
C LEU A 98 4.29 20.73 -3.60
N TYR A 99 3.90 21.36 -2.48
CA TYR A 99 2.51 21.46 -2.04
C TYR A 99 1.58 22.05 -3.10
N THR A 100 2.02 23.11 -3.77
CA THR A 100 1.20 23.82 -4.77
C THR A 100 1.00 23.02 -6.05
N GLU A 101 1.94 22.14 -6.39
CA GLU A 101 1.80 21.19 -7.51
C GLU A 101 0.78 20.09 -7.17
N ASN A 102 0.79 19.65 -5.92
CA ASN A 102 -0.16 18.69 -5.35
C ASN A 102 -1.62 19.22 -5.22
N THR A 103 -1.91 20.41 -5.74
CA THR A 103 -3.27 20.94 -5.86
C THR A 103 -3.98 20.49 -7.15
N LEU A 104 -3.28 19.76 -8.03
CA LEU A 104 -3.86 19.18 -9.24
C LEU A 104 -4.06 17.65 -9.18
N PRO A 105 -2.99 16.81 -9.12
CA PRO A 105 -3.17 15.37 -9.33
C PRO A 105 -4.01 14.69 -8.23
N PRO A 106 -3.73 14.86 -6.92
CA PRO A 106 -4.56 14.28 -5.85
C PRO A 106 -6.01 14.81 -5.82
N VAL A 107 -6.21 16.06 -6.27
CA VAL A 107 -7.54 16.68 -6.33
C VAL A 107 -8.37 16.05 -7.44
N ALA A 108 -7.78 15.78 -8.60
CA ALA A 108 -8.45 15.08 -9.69
C ALA A 108 -8.98 13.72 -9.22
N LEU A 109 -8.16 12.93 -8.53
CA LEU A 109 -8.59 11.64 -7.95
C LEU A 109 -9.71 11.79 -6.93
N THR A 110 -9.66 12.85 -6.12
CA THR A 110 -10.68 13.11 -5.10
C THR A 110 -12.00 13.50 -5.76
N LEU A 111 -11.99 14.30 -6.83
CA LEU A 111 -13.20 14.64 -7.58
C LEU A 111 -13.84 13.43 -8.24
N GLU A 112 -13.02 12.47 -8.70
CA GLU A 112 -13.48 11.18 -9.25
C GLU A 112 -13.97 10.17 -8.19
N ARG A 113 -13.89 10.52 -6.90
CA ARG A 113 -14.15 9.61 -5.77
C ARG A 113 -13.26 8.37 -5.77
N LEU A 114 -12.05 8.50 -6.30
CA LEU A 114 -11.01 7.47 -6.15
C LEU A 114 -10.28 7.68 -4.83
N VAL A 115 -9.96 8.93 -4.46
CA VAL A 115 -9.33 9.25 -3.17
C VAL A 115 -10.36 9.90 -2.23
N SER A 116 -10.32 9.55 -0.94
CA SER A 116 -11.17 10.19 0.08
C SER A 116 -10.64 11.57 0.48
N ILE A 117 -11.54 12.48 0.84
CA ILE A 117 -11.21 13.84 1.27
C ILE A 117 -10.23 13.85 2.47
N PRO A 118 -10.40 13.01 3.51
CA PRO A 118 -9.43 12.94 4.60
C PRO A 118 -8.03 12.51 4.14
N THR A 119 -7.93 11.59 3.18
CA THR A 119 -6.65 11.18 2.59
C THR A 119 -5.98 12.32 1.82
N LEU A 120 -6.74 13.08 1.03
CA LEU A 120 -6.25 14.29 0.36
C LEU A 120 -5.68 15.30 1.38
N PHE A 121 -6.41 15.57 2.47
CA PHE A 121 -5.93 16.46 3.52
C PHE A 121 -4.68 15.93 4.23
N ARG A 122 -4.59 14.63 4.49
CA ARG A 122 -3.39 13.99 5.07
C ARG A 122 -2.19 14.19 4.15
N HIS A 123 -2.36 13.92 2.85
CA HIS A 123 -1.33 14.10 1.83
C HIS A 123 -0.82 15.54 1.79
N TRP A 124 -1.73 16.49 1.66
CA TRP A 124 -1.45 17.92 1.71
C TRP A 124 -0.71 18.36 2.96
N LEU A 125 -1.10 17.85 4.14
CA LEU A 125 -0.46 18.21 5.40
C LEU A 125 0.98 17.70 5.46
N ILE A 126 1.24 16.46 5.00
CA ILE A 126 2.59 15.87 4.99
C ILE A 126 3.51 16.66 4.05
N VAL A 127 3.05 16.94 2.83
CA VAL A 127 3.83 17.69 1.84
C VAL A 127 4.07 19.12 2.31
N LEU A 128 3.05 19.81 2.80
CA LEU A 128 3.18 21.18 3.31
C LEU A 128 4.14 21.26 4.50
N ALA A 129 4.07 20.30 5.44
CA ALA A 129 4.98 20.22 6.57
C ALA A 129 6.42 19.99 6.10
N GLY A 130 6.66 19.06 5.17
CA GLY A 130 7.97 18.85 4.58
C GLY A 130 8.52 20.11 3.91
N ASN A 131 7.71 20.75 3.06
CA ASN A 131 8.10 22.00 2.39
C ASN A 131 8.46 23.11 3.37
N PHE A 132 7.67 23.30 4.44
CA PHE A 132 7.96 24.31 5.47
C PHE A 132 9.20 23.96 6.27
N VAL A 133 9.41 22.71 6.66
CA VAL A 133 10.65 22.30 7.33
C VAL A 133 11.86 22.54 6.44
N GLY A 134 11.81 22.13 5.17
CA GLY A 134 12.89 22.34 4.21
C GLY A 134 13.19 23.83 3.97
N GLY A 135 12.15 24.64 3.74
CA GLY A 135 12.29 26.08 3.56
C GLY A 135 12.82 26.78 4.80
N GLY A 136 12.37 26.36 5.99
CA GLY A 136 12.88 26.84 7.27
C GLY A 136 14.37 26.51 7.47
N LEU A 137 14.80 25.29 7.14
CA LEU A 137 16.22 24.90 7.18
C LEU A 137 17.07 25.73 6.22
N GLY A 138 16.57 25.99 5.01
CA GLY A 138 17.27 26.87 4.07
C GLY A 138 17.29 28.33 4.54
N ALA A 139 16.22 28.83 5.17
CA ALA A 139 16.22 30.16 5.80
C ALA A 139 17.25 30.27 6.92
N VAL A 140 17.42 29.23 7.75
CA VAL A 140 18.49 29.13 8.77
C VAL A 140 19.87 29.19 8.13
N ALA A 141 20.08 28.42 7.06
CA ALA A 141 21.35 28.42 6.32
C ALA A 141 21.67 29.79 5.72
N LEU A 142 20.67 30.49 5.17
CA LEU A 142 20.84 31.84 4.62
C LEU A 142 21.10 32.90 5.71
N ALA A 143 20.39 32.80 6.84
CA ALA A 143 20.50 33.77 7.94
C ALA A 143 21.82 33.67 8.71
N TYR A 144 22.31 32.45 8.95
CA TYR A 144 23.48 32.22 9.82
C TYR A 144 24.70 31.62 9.11
N GLY A 145 24.55 31.11 7.88
CA GLY A 145 25.64 30.49 7.13
C GLY A 145 26.60 31.48 6.47
N GLY A 146 26.39 32.79 6.62
CA GLY A 146 27.22 33.83 5.98
C GLY A 146 27.04 33.91 4.47
N VAL A 147 25.92 33.40 3.94
CA VAL A 147 25.62 33.38 2.50
C VAL A 147 25.27 34.77 1.97
N PHE A 148 24.51 35.55 2.74
CA PHE A 148 24.15 36.91 2.39
C PHE A 148 25.10 37.92 3.03
N ASP A 149 25.61 38.85 2.22
CA ASP A 149 26.21 40.08 2.73
C ASP A 149 25.13 40.99 3.36
N PRO A 150 25.52 42.02 4.16
CA PRO A 150 24.54 42.87 4.85
C PRO A 150 23.53 43.57 3.94
N GLY A 151 23.91 43.93 2.71
CA GLY A 151 23.02 44.57 1.73
C GLY A 151 21.98 43.57 1.23
N THR A 152 22.42 42.39 0.82
CA THR A 152 21.52 41.30 0.40
C THR A 152 20.59 40.86 1.54
N ALA A 153 21.11 40.78 2.77
CA ALA A 153 20.32 40.40 3.93
C ALA A 153 19.18 41.39 4.21
N ALA A 154 19.42 42.69 4.00
CA ALA A 154 18.40 43.73 4.14
C ALA A 154 17.32 43.61 3.06
N VAL A 155 17.70 43.33 1.80
CA VAL A 155 16.76 43.09 0.70
C VAL A 155 15.91 41.84 0.95
N ALA A 156 16.52 40.74 1.38
CA ALA A 156 15.83 39.51 1.73
C ALA A 156 14.79 39.71 2.84
N ALA A 157 15.13 40.50 3.87
CA ALA A 157 14.19 40.84 4.94
C ALA A 157 13.04 41.76 4.45
N ASP A 158 13.29 42.61 3.46
CA ASP A 158 12.28 43.52 2.91
C ASP A 158 11.18 42.78 2.13
N PHE A 159 11.48 41.66 1.48
CA PHE A 159 10.48 40.84 0.79
C PHE A 159 9.36 40.39 1.74
N ALA A 160 9.74 39.83 2.91
CA ALA A 160 8.79 39.44 3.95
C ALA A 160 7.98 40.64 4.48
N ARG A 161 8.63 41.79 4.71
CA ARG A 161 7.96 43.01 5.19
C ARG A 161 6.92 43.52 4.18
N LYS A 162 7.25 43.50 2.89
CA LYS A 162 6.33 43.86 1.81
C LYS A 162 5.13 42.89 1.77
N GLY A 163 5.36 41.60 1.94
CA GLY A 163 4.31 40.59 2.08
C GLY A 163 3.36 40.89 3.25
N ILE A 164 3.92 41.09 4.44
CA ILE A 164 3.19 41.42 5.67
C ILE A 164 2.39 42.73 5.55
N ALA A 165 2.92 43.74 4.86
CA ALA A 165 2.25 45.02 4.63
C ALA A 165 1.13 44.93 3.58
N THR A 166 1.05 43.85 2.81
CA THR A 166 0.01 43.68 1.78
C THR A 166 -1.31 43.22 2.43
N PRO A 167 -2.47 43.83 2.08
CA PRO A 167 -3.76 43.39 2.61
C PRO A 167 -4.05 41.91 2.34
N ALA A 168 -4.61 41.20 3.32
CA ALA A 168 -4.91 39.76 3.22
C ALA A 168 -5.79 39.37 2.02
N SER A 169 -6.76 40.21 1.64
CA SER A 169 -7.58 39.99 0.44
C SER A 169 -6.77 40.07 -0.86
N ALA A 170 -5.84 41.02 -0.94
CA ALA A 170 -4.95 41.15 -2.09
C ALA A 170 -3.93 39.99 -2.15
N LEU A 171 -3.40 39.57 -1.00
CA LEU A 171 -2.55 38.39 -0.89
C LEU A 171 -3.29 37.13 -1.40
N PHE A 172 -4.52 36.93 -0.95
CA PHE A 172 -5.35 35.79 -1.36
C PHE A 172 -5.59 35.76 -2.88
N VAL A 173 -6.01 36.88 -3.48
CA VAL A 173 -6.27 36.93 -4.94
C VAL A 173 -4.99 36.73 -5.74
N LYS A 174 -3.89 37.40 -5.36
CA LYS A 174 -2.59 37.22 -6.01
C LYS A 174 -2.08 35.78 -5.91
N ALA A 175 -2.27 35.15 -4.75
CA ALA A 175 -1.93 33.76 -4.55
C ALA A 175 -2.85 32.82 -5.33
N ALA A 176 -4.13 33.14 -5.52
CA ALA A 176 -5.02 32.36 -6.39
C ALA A 176 -4.53 32.33 -7.84
N PHE A 177 -4.09 33.47 -8.40
CA PHE A 177 -3.47 33.47 -9.72
C PHE A 177 -2.16 32.67 -9.77
N ALA A 178 -1.31 32.78 -8.73
CA ALA A 178 -0.12 31.93 -8.64
C ALA A 178 -0.48 30.44 -8.61
N GLY A 179 -1.48 30.05 -7.83
CA GLY A 179 -1.96 28.66 -7.74
C GLY A 179 -2.45 28.13 -9.08
N LEU A 180 -3.19 28.95 -9.83
CA LEU A 180 -3.64 28.62 -11.18
C LEU A 180 -2.46 28.40 -12.14
N ILE A 181 -1.43 29.26 -12.07
CA ILE A 181 -0.23 29.12 -12.90
C ILE A 181 0.50 27.82 -12.56
N VAL A 182 0.73 27.53 -11.28
CA VAL A 182 1.44 26.31 -10.85
C VAL A 182 0.66 25.07 -11.30
N ALA A 183 -0.65 25.00 -11.06
CA ALA A 183 -1.46 23.87 -11.51
C ALA A 183 -1.43 23.72 -13.05
N GLY A 184 -1.41 24.83 -13.79
CA GLY A 184 -1.26 24.81 -15.24
C GLY A 184 0.08 24.24 -15.69
N VAL A 185 1.17 24.53 -14.97
CA VAL A 185 2.49 23.93 -15.23
C VAL A 185 2.44 22.42 -15.03
N VAL A 186 1.82 21.95 -13.95
CA VAL A 186 1.68 20.51 -13.69
C VAL A 186 0.96 19.82 -14.84
N TRP A 187 -0.18 20.38 -15.27
CA TRP A 187 -0.92 19.86 -16.43
C TRP A 187 -0.06 19.77 -17.69
N ILE A 188 0.64 20.85 -18.05
CA ILE A 188 1.48 20.90 -19.24
C ILE A 188 2.68 19.95 -19.10
N ASN A 189 3.21 19.75 -17.88
CA ASN A 189 4.31 18.83 -17.62
C ASN A 189 3.98 17.38 -18.03
N PHE A 190 2.72 16.96 -17.85
CA PHE A 190 2.22 15.66 -18.32
C PHE A 190 1.96 15.61 -19.83
N ALA A 191 1.69 16.76 -20.45
CA ALA A 191 1.49 16.89 -21.89
C ALA A 191 2.80 16.93 -22.70
N VAL A 192 3.92 17.31 -22.07
CA VAL A 192 5.21 17.46 -22.75
C VAL A 192 6.04 16.17 -22.75
N ARG A 193 6.61 15.83 -23.92
CA ARG A 193 7.45 14.63 -24.15
C ARG A 193 8.95 14.86 -23.91
N ASP A 194 9.46 16.07 -24.17
CA ASP A 194 10.90 16.38 -24.12
C ASP A 194 11.31 17.21 -22.89
N THR A 195 12.51 16.93 -22.36
CA THR A 195 13.02 17.58 -21.14
C THR A 195 13.34 19.06 -21.36
N THR A 196 13.78 19.45 -22.57
CA THR A 196 14.08 20.85 -22.92
C THR A 196 12.81 21.68 -22.97
N THR A 197 11.75 21.15 -23.60
CA THR A 197 10.44 21.80 -23.63
C THR A 197 9.86 21.94 -22.23
N ARG A 198 9.99 20.90 -21.40
CA ARG A 198 9.57 20.92 -19.99
C ARG A 198 10.28 22.02 -19.21
N LEU A 199 11.60 22.08 -19.32
CA LEU A 199 12.42 23.13 -18.70
C LEU A 199 11.95 24.53 -19.12
N LEU A 200 11.71 24.75 -20.42
CA LEU A 200 11.29 26.04 -20.96
C LEU A 200 9.91 26.45 -20.44
N VAL A 201 8.92 25.55 -20.47
CA VAL A 201 7.56 25.81 -19.98
C VAL A 201 7.59 26.14 -18.49
N VAL A 202 8.28 25.33 -17.69
CA VAL A 202 8.43 25.55 -16.24
C VAL A 202 9.06 26.92 -16.00
N TYR A 203 10.17 27.22 -16.66
CA TYR A 203 10.86 28.50 -16.51
C TYR A 203 9.96 29.70 -16.85
N LEU A 204 9.30 29.68 -18.02
CA LEU A 204 8.44 30.78 -18.47
C LEU A 204 7.21 30.98 -17.59
N ALA A 205 6.59 29.89 -17.12
CA ALA A 205 5.44 29.98 -16.25
C ALA A 205 5.81 30.53 -14.87
N PHE A 206 6.90 30.05 -14.26
CA PHE A 206 7.35 30.55 -12.96
C PHE A 206 7.92 31.98 -13.05
N LEU A 207 8.36 32.44 -14.22
CA LEU A 207 8.74 33.85 -14.45
C LEU A 207 7.55 34.81 -14.27
N ALA A 208 6.31 34.34 -14.53
CA ALA A 208 5.11 35.14 -14.34
C ALA A 208 4.83 35.47 -12.86
N ILE A 209 5.32 34.66 -11.92
CA ILE A 209 5.11 34.86 -10.47
C ILE A 209 5.73 36.19 -9.97
N PRO A 210 7.05 36.41 -10.08
CA PRO A 210 7.66 37.67 -9.66
C PRO A 210 7.26 38.84 -10.56
N MET A 211 7.02 38.61 -11.86
CA MET A 211 6.59 39.65 -12.80
C MET A 211 5.19 40.19 -12.45
N GLY A 212 4.28 39.31 -12.05
CA GLY A 212 2.94 39.66 -11.60
C GLY A 212 2.85 40.14 -10.15
N ASN A 213 3.97 40.21 -9.42
CA ASN A 213 3.99 40.40 -7.95
C ASN A 213 3.02 39.44 -7.24
N LEU A 214 3.03 38.18 -7.65
CA LEU A 214 2.23 37.10 -7.09
C LEU A 214 2.99 36.44 -5.93
N TYR A 215 2.25 35.70 -5.09
CA TYR A 215 2.80 35.09 -3.88
C TYR A 215 2.66 33.57 -3.92
N HIS A 216 3.74 32.91 -3.50
CA HIS A 216 3.82 31.46 -3.38
C HIS A 216 3.99 31.07 -1.91
N VAL A 217 3.21 30.11 -1.42
CA VAL A 217 3.12 29.81 0.02
C VAL A 217 4.45 29.38 0.63
N VAL A 218 5.21 28.51 -0.05
CA VAL A 218 6.49 28.01 0.47
C VAL A 218 7.57 29.10 0.49
N VAL A 219 7.56 30.00 -0.51
CA VAL A 219 8.47 31.16 -0.56
C VAL A 219 8.12 32.13 0.55
N SER A 220 6.83 32.46 0.69
CA SER A 220 6.31 33.36 1.72
C SER A 220 6.62 32.87 3.14
N PHE A 221 6.50 31.56 3.38
CA PHE A 221 6.90 30.94 4.64
C PHE A 221 8.40 31.09 4.90
N THR A 222 9.24 30.78 3.89
CA THR A 222 10.71 30.89 3.97
C THR A 222 11.13 32.34 4.27
N GLU A 223 10.52 33.32 3.62
CA GLU A 223 10.73 34.75 3.86
C GLU A 223 10.38 35.17 5.29
N VAL A 224 9.24 34.69 5.82
CA VAL A 224 8.81 34.97 7.21
C VAL A 224 9.78 34.37 8.23
N VAL A 225 10.22 33.12 8.02
CA VAL A 225 11.21 32.47 8.90
C VAL A 225 12.53 33.24 8.86
N TYR A 226 13.02 33.60 7.67
CA TYR A 226 14.24 34.38 7.53
C TYR A 226 14.16 35.74 8.25
N LEU A 227 13.04 36.46 8.09
CA LEU A 227 12.81 37.73 8.79
C LEU A 227 12.78 37.54 10.32
N ALA A 228 12.13 36.49 10.82
CA ALA A 228 12.09 36.19 12.24
C ALA A 228 13.49 35.93 12.82
N LEU A 229 14.33 35.18 12.09
CA LEU A 229 15.69 34.85 12.50
C LEU A 229 16.65 36.05 12.49
N THR A 230 16.47 36.97 11.52
CA THR A 230 17.39 38.09 11.30
C THR A 230 16.97 39.38 12.01
N ALA A 231 15.66 39.61 12.19
CA ALA A 231 15.12 40.80 12.84
C ALA A 231 14.57 40.54 14.25
N GLY A 232 14.57 39.29 14.73
CA GLY A 232 14.07 38.93 16.06
C GLY A 232 12.57 39.15 16.24
N VAL A 233 11.80 39.15 15.14
CA VAL A 233 10.36 39.37 15.16
C VAL A 233 9.60 38.08 15.41
N ASN A 234 8.48 38.15 16.15
CA ASN A 234 7.59 37.00 16.31
C ASN A 234 6.96 36.63 14.95
N PRO A 235 7.16 35.40 14.43
CA PRO A 235 6.61 34.99 13.13
C PRO A 235 5.09 34.74 13.17
N VAL A 236 4.50 34.47 14.34
CA VAL A 236 3.09 34.02 14.46
C VAL A 236 2.08 34.96 13.78
N PRO A 237 2.15 36.30 13.96
CA PRO A 237 1.25 37.21 13.25
C PRO A 237 1.41 37.15 11.72
N ALA A 238 2.65 36.96 11.23
CA ALA A 238 2.92 36.84 9.80
C ALA A 238 2.43 35.50 9.23
N LEU A 239 2.47 34.42 10.02
CA LEU A 239 1.89 33.13 9.61
C LEU A 239 0.38 33.26 9.36
N GLY A 240 -0.35 33.98 10.23
CA GLY A 240 -1.79 34.19 10.09
C GLY A 240 -2.17 35.28 9.07
N GLY A 241 -1.44 36.40 9.03
CA GLY A 241 -1.77 37.57 8.22
C GLY A 241 -1.17 37.56 6.81
N PHE A 242 -0.09 36.81 6.58
CA PHE A 242 0.59 36.73 5.30
C PHE A 242 0.59 35.31 4.71
N VAL A 243 1.10 34.31 5.43
CA VAL A 243 1.25 32.94 4.88
C VAL A 243 -0.10 32.25 4.67
N LEU A 244 -1.02 32.34 5.62
CA LEU A 244 -2.33 31.67 5.54
C LEU A 244 -3.20 32.17 4.36
N PRO A 245 -3.37 33.49 4.11
CA PRO A 245 -4.07 33.96 2.91
C PRO A 245 -3.43 33.47 1.61
N VAL A 246 -2.09 33.40 1.57
CA VAL A 246 -1.36 32.88 0.40
C VAL A 246 -1.60 31.38 0.22
N LEU A 247 -1.55 30.59 1.30
CA LEU A 247 -1.86 29.16 1.28
C LEU A 247 -3.27 28.91 0.71
N LEU A 248 -4.28 29.59 1.26
CA LEU A 248 -5.67 29.45 0.82
C LEU A 248 -5.87 29.88 -0.62
N GLY A 249 -5.22 30.98 -1.03
CA GLY A 249 -5.25 31.46 -2.40
C GLY A 249 -4.62 30.45 -3.36
N ASN A 250 -3.37 30.02 -3.12
CA ASN A 250 -2.70 29.02 -3.96
C ASN A 250 -3.53 27.73 -4.09
N THR A 251 -4.10 27.25 -2.98
CA THR A 251 -4.96 26.05 -2.96
C THR A 251 -6.20 26.22 -3.83
N LEU A 252 -6.94 27.31 -3.64
CA LEU A 252 -8.14 27.60 -4.41
C LEU A 252 -7.81 27.74 -5.91
N GLY A 253 -6.74 28.46 -6.24
CA GLY A 253 -6.30 28.66 -7.62
C GLY A 253 -6.02 27.36 -8.35
N GLY A 254 -5.32 26.43 -7.70
CA GLY A 254 -5.02 25.12 -8.28
C GLY A 254 -6.26 24.24 -8.43
N VAL A 255 -7.09 24.14 -7.39
CA VAL A 255 -8.34 23.36 -7.41
C VAL A 255 -9.31 23.88 -8.48
N VAL A 256 -9.42 25.20 -8.65
CA VAL A 256 -10.28 25.81 -9.68
C VAL A 256 -9.84 25.40 -11.07
N LEU A 257 -8.54 25.42 -11.38
CA LEU A 257 -8.06 24.99 -12.69
C LEU A 257 -8.45 23.53 -12.95
N VAL A 258 -8.19 22.62 -11.99
CA VAL A 258 -8.60 21.21 -12.11
C VAL A 258 -10.09 21.08 -12.34
N THR A 259 -10.89 21.82 -11.58
CA THR A 259 -12.35 21.76 -11.68
C THR A 259 -12.82 22.21 -13.06
N VAL A 260 -12.25 23.28 -13.61
CA VAL A 260 -12.57 23.80 -14.96
C VAL A 260 -12.13 22.82 -16.04
N VAL A 261 -10.90 22.34 -15.96
CA VAL A 261 -10.31 21.36 -16.88
C VAL A 261 -11.14 20.08 -16.88
N ASN A 262 -11.46 19.54 -15.69
CA ASN A 262 -12.28 18.35 -15.52
C ASN A 262 -13.71 18.58 -16.05
N TYR A 263 -14.35 19.71 -15.71
CA TYR A 263 -15.71 20.03 -16.16
C TYR A 263 -15.85 20.14 -17.69
N TYR A 264 -14.91 20.83 -18.36
CA TYR A 264 -14.94 20.98 -19.82
C TYR A 264 -14.59 19.70 -20.57
N GLN A 265 -13.73 18.83 -20.00
CA GLN A 265 -13.40 17.52 -20.57
C GLN A 265 -14.54 16.52 -20.43
N THR A 266 -15.32 16.61 -19.34
CA THR A 266 -16.44 15.71 -19.04
C THR A 266 -17.64 15.87 -19.99
N SER A 267 -17.69 16.94 -20.80
CA SER A 267 -18.89 17.33 -21.54
C SER A 267 -19.09 16.61 -22.89
N ASP A 268 -18.04 16.07 -23.53
CA ASP A 268 -18.18 15.47 -24.89
C ASP A 268 -17.68 14.02 -25.05
N ARG A 269 -17.11 13.41 -24.02
CA ARG A 269 -16.88 11.96 -23.97
C ARG A 269 -16.67 11.60 -22.52
N ARG A 270 -17.70 11.07 -21.86
CA ARG A 270 -17.43 10.18 -20.72
C ARG A 270 -16.65 9.01 -21.30
N LEU A 271 -15.33 9.11 -21.23
CA LEU A 271 -14.38 8.03 -21.10
C LEU A 271 -14.96 6.69 -21.60
N GLN A 272 -14.98 6.48 -22.91
CA GLN A 272 -14.82 5.13 -23.48
C GLN A 272 -13.38 4.70 -23.23
N ILE A 273 -13.00 4.69 -21.96
CA ILE A 273 -11.80 4.01 -21.52
C ILE A 273 -12.36 2.74 -20.89
N ASP A 274 -12.39 1.66 -21.67
CA ASP A 274 -12.73 0.29 -21.21
C ASP A 274 -11.88 -0.16 -19.99
N ARG A 275 -10.89 0.65 -19.58
CA ARG A 275 -9.98 0.46 -18.44
C ARG A 275 -10.46 1.05 -17.10
N PHE A 276 -11.44 1.97 -17.06
CA PHE A 276 -11.95 2.55 -15.79
C PHE A 276 -13.29 1.97 -15.31
N ASP A 277 -13.96 1.13 -16.11
CA ASP A 277 -15.21 0.48 -15.69
C ASP A 277 -15.02 -0.47 -14.49
N ASP A 278 -13.81 -1.00 -14.30
CA ASP A 278 -13.42 -1.89 -13.18
C ASP A 278 -12.84 -1.17 -11.94
N VAL A 279 -12.78 0.16 -11.95
CA VAL A 279 -12.21 0.93 -10.82
C VAL A 279 -13.29 1.25 -9.79
N ARG A 280 -13.20 0.60 -8.62
CA ARG A 280 -14.11 0.84 -7.49
C ARG A 280 -14.07 2.31 -7.03
N ARG A 281 -15.13 3.07 -7.34
CA ARG A 281 -15.38 4.39 -6.77
C ARG A 281 -15.82 4.29 -5.31
N LEU A 282 -15.32 5.19 -4.47
CA LEU A 282 -15.72 5.28 -3.07
C LEU A 282 -17.19 5.68 -2.97
N SER A 283 -17.93 5.04 -2.06
CA SER A 283 -19.26 5.49 -1.69
C SER A 283 -19.19 6.92 -1.12
N PRO A 284 -20.26 7.73 -1.17
CA PRO A 284 -20.24 9.08 -0.63
C PRO A 284 -19.79 9.17 0.84
N ARG A 285 -20.05 8.12 1.64
CA ARG A 285 -19.58 8.04 3.03
C ARG A 285 -18.07 7.79 3.12
N GLU A 286 -17.56 6.84 2.34
CA GLU A 286 -16.12 6.55 2.27
C GLU A 286 -15.34 7.74 1.67
N TRP A 287 -15.92 8.44 0.71
CA TRP A 287 -15.33 9.63 0.11
C TRP A 287 -15.21 10.79 1.09
N LEU A 288 -16.26 11.06 1.88
CA LEU A 288 -16.28 12.19 2.84
C LEU A 288 -15.49 11.91 4.12
N VAL A 289 -15.55 10.69 4.66
CA VAL A 289 -15.08 10.37 6.03
C VAL A 289 -14.18 9.13 6.07
N GLY A 290 -14.00 8.42 4.96
CA GLY A 290 -13.12 7.26 4.91
C GLY A 290 -11.65 7.62 5.04
N SER A 291 -10.83 6.63 5.40
CA SER A 291 -9.36 6.71 5.38
C SER A 291 -8.79 5.94 4.19
N LEU A 292 -9.59 5.71 3.16
CA LEU A 292 -9.26 4.86 2.02
C LEU A 292 -8.72 5.73 0.88
N ALA A 293 -7.59 5.33 0.30
CA ALA A 293 -7.28 5.62 -1.09
C ALA A 293 -7.93 4.49 -1.90
N GLY A 294 -9.01 4.78 -2.62
CA GLY A 294 -9.52 3.90 -3.66
C GLY A 294 -8.58 3.92 -4.86
N ARG A 295 -8.47 2.77 -5.52
CA ARG A 295 -7.52 2.47 -6.60
C ARG A 295 -7.37 3.61 -7.59
N SER A 296 -6.15 3.95 -7.98
CA SER A 296 -5.88 4.89 -9.08
C SER A 296 -4.86 4.36 -10.10
N TYR A 297 -4.53 3.06 -10.01
CA TYR A 297 -3.84 2.31 -11.07
C TYR A 297 -4.70 1.13 -11.56
N VAL A 298 -4.60 0.81 -12.85
CA VAL A 298 -5.29 -0.32 -13.51
C VAL A 298 -4.23 -1.25 -14.09
N PRO A 299 -4.31 -2.57 -13.87
CA PRO A 299 -3.41 -3.53 -14.50
C PRO A 299 -3.32 -3.32 -16.01
N VAL A 300 -2.13 -3.55 -16.58
CA VAL A 300 -1.87 -3.47 -18.02
C VAL A 300 -2.70 -4.52 -18.77
N ILE A 301 -2.87 -5.70 -18.17
CA ILE A 301 -3.76 -6.76 -18.63
C ILE A 301 -4.48 -7.28 -17.39
N ASP A 302 -5.79 -7.47 -17.49
CA ASP A 302 -6.61 -8.08 -16.45
C ASP A 302 -7.63 -9.01 -17.11
N THR A 303 -7.41 -10.32 -16.99
CA THR A 303 -8.36 -11.33 -17.49
C THR A 303 -9.25 -11.91 -16.39
N VAL A 304 -9.30 -11.27 -15.22
CA VAL A 304 -10.17 -11.68 -14.11
C VAL A 304 -11.59 -11.20 -14.41
N GLU A 305 -12.50 -12.15 -14.64
CA GLU A 305 -13.91 -11.85 -14.84
C GLU A 305 -14.61 -11.48 -13.52
N GLU A 306 -15.71 -10.71 -13.61
CA GLU A 306 -16.55 -10.36 -12.45
C GLU A 306 -17.27 -11.62 -11.93
N ILE A 307 -16.83 -12.13 -10.77
CA ILE A 307 -17.32 -13.42 -10.27
C ILE A 307 -18.59 -13.22 -9.42
N VAL A 308 -19.72 -13.78 -9.88
CA VAL A 308 -20.94 -13.86 -9.06
C VAL A 308 -20.69 -14.73 -7.84
N ARG A 309 -21.03 -14.23 -6.64
CA ARG A 309 -20.82 -14.94 -5.37
C ARG A 309 -21.88 -16.04 -5.18
N ASP A 310 -21.44 -17.30 -5.08
CA ASP A 310 -22.24 -18.40 -4.53
C ASP A 310 -21.79 -18.61 -3.07
N PRO A 311 -22.63 -18.29 -2.06
CA PRO A 311 -22.27 -18.43 -0.65
C PRO A 311 -22.00 -19.88 -0.22
N GLU A 312 -22.40 -20.87 -1.02
CA GLU A 312 -22.14 -22.29 -0.74
C GLU A 312 -20.78 -22.79 -1.28
N THR A 313 -20.05 -21.95 -2.03
CA THR A 313 -18.76 -22.32 -2.63
C THR A 313 -17.61 -21.81 -1.78
N HIS A 314 -16.70 -22.70 -1.37
CA HIS A 314 -15.47 -22.31 -0.68
C HIS A 314 -14.38 -21.98 -1.71
N ARG A 315 -13.85 -20.75 -1.70
CA ARG A 315 -12.96 -20.22 -2.73
C ARG A 315 -11.56 -19.97 -2.19
N VAL A 316 -10.58 -20.60 -2.83
CA VAL A 316 -9.16 -20.39 -2.58
C VAL A 316 -8.55 -19.60 -3.74
N LEU A 317 -8.03 -18.40 -3.47
CA LEU A 317 -7.28 -17.59 -4.43
C LEU A 317 -5.79 -17.92 -4.31
N VAL A 318 -5.15 -18.23 -5.43
CA VAL A 318 -3.74 -18.62 -5.51
C VAL A 318 -3.00 -17.69 -6.45
N PRO A 319 -2.48 -16.55 -5.97
CA PRO A 319 -1.65 -15.67 -6.78
C PRO A 319 -0.25 -16.28 -6.93
N ILE A 320 0.22 -16.42 -8.16
CA ILE A 320 1.54 -16.95 -8.50
C ILE A 320 2.27 -15.99 -9.44
N GLY A 321 3.57 -15.78 -9.22
CA GLY A 321 4.43 -15.01 -10.11
C GLY A 321 5.04 -15.86 -11.24
N ASN A 322 5.34 -17.12 -10.94
CA ASN A 322 5.97 -18.07 -11.84
C ASN A 322 5.29 -19.46 -11.75
N PRO A 323 4.35 -19.76 -12.67
CA PRO A 323 3.61 -21.02 -12.66
C PRO A 323 4.45 -22.29 -12.75
N ARG A 324 5.71 -22.21 -13.19
CA ARG A 324 6.61 -23.37 -13.28
C ARG A 324 7.22 -23.78 -11.95
N THR A 325 7.39 -22.84 -11.04
CA THR A 325 8.07 -23.07 -9.75
C THR A 325 7.09 -23.15 -8.60
N GLU A 326 5.93 -22.49 -8.71
CA GLU A 326 4.91 -22.42 -7.64
C GLU A 326 3.79 -23.47 -7.78
N SER A 327 4.04 -24.56 -8.50
CA SER A 327 3.05 -25.63 -8.70
C SER A 327 2.68 -26.35 -7.40
N GLY A 328 3.61 -26.43 -6.43
CA GLY A 328 3.36 -27.00 -5.11
C GLY A 328 2.28 -26.26 -4.33
N VAL A 329 2.23 -24.93 -4.43
CA VAL A 329 1.20 -24.10 -3.79
C VAL A 329 -0.17 -24.30 -4.44
N VAL A 330 -0.22 -24.47 -5.77
CA VAL A 330 -1.46 -24.82 -6.49
C VAL A 330 -1.97 -26.20 -6.07
N GLU A 331 -1.08 -27.19 -5.94
CA GLU A 331 -1.45 -28.53 -5.49
C GLU A 331 -1.98 -28.51 -4.04
N LEU A 332 -1.33 -27.78 -3.14
CA LEU A 332 -1.81 -27.58 -1.78
C LEU A 332 -3.19 -26.91 -1.75
N ALA A 333 -3.41 -25.88 -2.58
CA ALA A 333 -4.70 -25.21 -2.69
C ALA A 333 -5.81 -26.17 -3.12
N CYS A 334 -5.54 -27.02 -4.12
CA CYS A 334 -6.48 -28.03 -4.59
C CYS A 334 -6.81 -29.06 -3.51
N LYS A 335 -5.81 -29.54 -2.74
CA LYS A 335 -6.04 -30.43 -1.59
C LYS A 335 -6.96 -29.77 -0.56
N LEU A 336 -6.68 -28.53 -0.17
CA LEU A 336 -7.49 -27.79 0.80
C LEU A 336 -8.92 -27.56 0.28
N ALA A 337 -9.07 -27.10 -0.97
CA ALA A 337 -10.38 -26.87 -1.55
C ALA A 337 -11.21 -28.16 -1.67
N SER A 338 -10.58 -29.32 -1.92
CA SER A 338 -11.26 -30.61 -2.04
C SER A 338 -11.87 -31.13 -0.73
N PHE A 339 -11.48 -30.56 0.41
CA PHE A 339 -12.13 -30.85 1.70
C PHE A 339 -13.58 -30.32 1.74
N HIS A 340 -13.90 -29.32 0.91
CA HIS A 340 -15.23 -28.71 0.85
C HIS A 340 -16.07 -29.30 -0.29
N GLN A 341 -17.38 -29.48 -0.04
CA GLN A 341 -18.32 -30.06 -1.02
C GLN A 341 -18.40 -29.26 -2.33
N LYS A 342 -18.14 -27.96 -2.29
CA LYS A 342 -18.02 -27.08 -3.46
C LYS A 342 -16.72 -26.26 -3.36
N GLY A 343 -15.58 -26.95 -3.45
CA GLY A 343 -14.27 -26.32 -3.50
C GLY A 343 -13.98 -25.70 -4.86
N LYS A 344 -13.55 -24.43 -4.86
CA LYS A 344 -13.10 -23.71 -6.06
C LYS A 344 -11.73 -23.09 -5.84
N VAL A 345 -10.82 -23.31 -6.79
CA VAL A 345 -9.48 -22.73 -6.80
C VAL A 345 -9.39 -21.73 -7.94
N HIS A 346 -8.95 -20.51 -7.66
CA HIS A 346 -8.68 -19.50 -8.67
C HIS A 346 -7.20 -19.18 -8.68
N VAL A 347 -6.49 -19.67 -9.69
CA VAL A 347 -5.06 -19.40 -9.88
C VAL A 347 -4.92 -18.12 -10.70
N VAL A 348 -4.22 -17.13 -10.16
CA VAL A 348 -3.97 -15.86 -10.88
C VAL A 348 -2.48 -15.71 -11.13
N HIS A 349 -2.07 -15.74 -12.40
CA HIS A 349 -0.70 -15.46 -12.80
C HIS A 349 -0.47 -13.95 -12.81
N VAL A 350 0.28 -13.46 -11.82
CA VAL A 350 0.59 -12.05 -11.64
C VAL A 350 1.97 -11.75 -12.24
N VAL A 351 1.97 -11.10 -13.40
CA VAL A 351 3.18 -10.75 -14.15
C VAL A 351 3.61 -9.33 -13.78
N GLN A 352 4.86 -9.17 -13.35
CA GLN A 352 5.40 -7.86 -13.00
C GLN A 352 5.76 -7.03 -14.24
N ALA A 353 5.12 -5.87 -14.39
CA ALA A 353 5.44 -4.91 -15.44
C ALA A 353 6.48 -3.86 -14.96
N PRO A 354 7.43 -3.44 -15.82
CA PRO A 354 8.22 -2.23 -15.64
C PRO A 354 7.38 -1.01 -15.22
N ARG A 355 7.90 -0.22 -14.26
CA ARG A 355 7.27 1.04 -13.78
C ARG A 355 7.02 2.08 -14.88
N ARG A 356 7.77 2.00 -15.98
CA ARG A 356 7.56 2.78 -17.21
C ARG A 356 7.24 1.82 -18.35
N TRP A 357 6.07 1.19 -18.29
CA TRP A 357 5.52 0.49 -19.43
C TRP A 357 4.99 1.52 -20.44
N SER A 358 5.19 1.32 -21.74
CA SER A 358 4.49 2.13 -22.75
C SER A 358 3.00 1.97 -22.53
N THR A 359 2.27 3.06 -22.27
CA THR A 359 0.87 3.07 -21.83
C THR A 359 -0.13 2.43 -22.80
N ASP A 360 0.34 2.05 -23.98
CA ASP A 360 -0.36 1.35 -25.03
C ASP A 360 0.54 0.25 -25.63
N PRO A 361 0.68 -0.93 -24.99
CA PRO A 361 1.19 -2.08 -25.70
C PRO A 361 0.15 -2.40 -26.77
N GLY A 362 0.52 -2.28 -28.05
CA GLY A 362 -0.37 -2.62 -29.15
C GLY A 362 -0.96 -4.02 -28.95
N ASP A 363 -2.19 -4.23 -29.42
CA ASP A 363 -3.00 -5.44 -29.19
C ASP A 363 -2.21 -6.76 -29.36
N ASP A 364 -1.24 -6.79 -30.28
CA ASP A 364 -0.35 -7.92 -30.53
C ASP A 364 0.51 -8.32 -29.31
N GLU A 365 1.04 -7.35 -28.56
CA GLU A 365 1.88 -7.63 -27.38
C GLU A 365 1.03 -8.11 -26.19
N GLN A 366 -0.17 -7.55 -26.02
CA GLN A 366 -1.11 -8.04 -25.00
C GLN A 366 -1.58 -9.48 -25.29
N ALA A 367 -1.93 -9.75 -26.54
CA ALA A 367 -2.31 -11.08 -27.00
C ALA A 367 -1.17 -12.08 -26.79
N ARG A 368 0.08 -11.67 -27.05
CA ARG A 368 1.26 -12.50 -26.83
C ARG A 368 1.50 -12.83 -25.37
N ILE A 369 1.48 -11.84 -24.47
CA ILE A 369 1.68 -12.05 -23.02
C ILE A 369 0.60 -12.97 -22.46
N THR A 370 -0.65 -12.76 -22.86
CA THR A 370 -1.80 -13.58 -22.44
C THR A 370 -1.67 -15.01 -22.96
N ALA A 371 -1.27 -15.20 -24.23
CA ALA A 371 -1.05 -16.52 -24.80
C ALA A 371 0.09 -17.28 -24.11
N GLU A 372 1.21 -16.61 -23.82
CA GLU A 372 2.34 -17.20 -23.09
C GLU A 372 1.94 -17.57 -21.66
N SER A 373 1.24 -16.69 -20.96
CA SER A 373 0.74 -16.95 -19.60
C SER A 373 -0.25 -18.13 -19.58
N ASN A 374 -1.14 -18.21 -20.58
CA ASN A 374 -2.06 -19.33 -20.72
C ASN A 374 -1.36 -20.67 -20.92
N LEU A 375 -0.26 -20.71 -21.67
CA LEU A 375 0.57 -21.91 -21.84
C LEU A 375 1.25 -22.31 -20.52
N LEU A 376 1.73 -21.34 -19.74
CA LEU A 376 2.32 -21.61 -18.42
C LEU A 376 1.29 -22.14 -17.42
N LEU A 377 0.04 -21.71 -17.52
CA LEU A 377 -1.07 -22.09 -16.64
C LEU A 377 -1.68 -23.48 -16.97
N GLU A 378 -1.30 -24.12 -18.08
CA GLU A 378 -1.78 -25.48 -18.42
C GLU A 378 -1.43 -26.51 -17.32
N GLU A 379 -0.26 -26.38 -16.69
CA GLU A 379 0.11 -27.27 -15.59
C GLU A 379 -0.79 -27.08 -14.37
N ALA A 380 -1.18 -25.84 -14.05
CA ALA A 380 -2.12 -25.55 -12.98
C ALA A 380 -3.51 -26.13 -13.27
N ARG A 381 -3.99 -26.05 -14.53
CA ARG A 381 -5.24 -26.70 -14.96
C ARG A 381 -5.17 -28.22 -14.82
N ALA A 382 -4.06 -28.82 -15.25
CA ALA A 382 -3.82 -30.25 -15.10
C ALA A 382 -3.73 -30.70 -13.62
N ILE A 383 -3.23 -29.85 -12.71
CA ILE A 383 -3.31 -30.08 -11.26
C ILE A 383 -4.78 -30.09 -10.82
N GLY A 384 -5.54 -29.06 -11.21
CA GLY A 384 -6.97 -28.95 -10.92
C GLY A 384 -7.74 -30.22 -11.29
N GLU A 385 -7.55 -30.75 -12.50
CA GLU A 385 -8.23 -31.98 -12.97
C GLU A 385 -7.91 -33.24 -12.15
N ARG A 386 -6.77 -33.29 -11.45
CA ARG A 386 -6.41 -34.42 -10.58
C ARG A 386 -7.11 -34.37 -9.23
N HIS A 387 -7.68 -33.23 -8.87
CA HIS A 387 -8.41 -33.01 -7.63
C HIS A 387 -9.89 -32.75 -7.97
N ASP A 388 -10.82 -33.18 -7.11
CA ASP A 388 -12.27 -32.98 -7.36
C ASP A 388 -12.69 -31.53 -7.05
N VAL A 389 -12.08 -30.56 -7.75
CA VAL A 389 -12.24 -29.12 -7.52
C VAL A 389 -12.47 -28.38 -8.83
N THR A 390 -13.22 -27.29 -8.78
CA THR A 390 -13.32 -26.38 -9.93
C THR A 390 -12.11 -25.45 -9.94
N LEU A 391 -11.24 -25.57 -10.94
CA LEU A 391 -10.08 -24.68 -11.07
C LEU A 391 -10.27 -23.67 -12.20
N GLU A 392 -10.10 -22.40 -11.88
CA GLU A 392 -10.08 -21.28 -12.84
C GLU A 392 -8.71 -20.62 -12.86
N THR A 393 -8.38 -20.03 -14.01
CA THR A 393 -7.09 -19.38 -14.24
C THR A 393 -7.28 -18.01 -14.83
N SER A 394 -6.57 -17.01 -14.33
CA SER A 394 -6.51 -15.66 -14.90
C SER A 394 -5.09 -15.14 -14.94
N THR A 395 -4.86 -14.07 -15.70
CA THR A 395 -3.58 -13.41 -15.87
C THR A 395 -3.76 -11.93 -15.59
N VAL A 396 -2.88 -11.38 -14.75
CA VAL A 396 -2.85 -9.97 -14.41
C VAL A 396 -1.45 -9.44 -14.62
N VAL A 397 -1.28 -8.41 -15.45
CA VAL A 397 0.00 -7.76 -15.70
C VAL A 397 0.01 -6.42 -14.98
N THR A 398 0.90 -6.23 -14.01
CA THR A 398 0.87 -5.05 -13.13
C THR A 398 2.29 -4.65 -12.70
N PRO A 399 2.61 -3.35 -12.61
CA PRO A 399 3.84 -2.85 -12.01
C PRO A 399 3.81 -2.91 -10.49
N ARG A 400 2.69 -3.35 -9.89
CA ARG A 400 2.49 -3.51 -8.45
C ARG A 400 1.97 -4.90 -8.09
N SER A 401 2.78 -5.92 -8.37
CA SER A 401 2.37 -7.33 -8.27
C SER A 401 1.92 -7.74 -6.87
N PHE A 402 2.53 -7.19 -5.82
CA PHE A 402 2.20 -7.55 -4.45
C PHE A 402 0.92 -6.84 -3.98
N GLU A 403 0.78 -5.54 -4.25
CA GLU A 403 -0.47 -4.80 -3.97
C GLU A 403 -1.66 -5.44 -4.72
N GLU A 404 -1.41 -5.93 -5.93
CA GLU A 404 -2.41 -6.59 -6.76
C GLU A 404 -3.00 -7.84 -6.10
N VAL A 405 -2.22 -8.61 -5.34
CA VAL A 405 -2.74 -9.77 -4.59
C VAL A 405 -3.88 -9.37 -3.65
N PHE A 406 -3.68 -8.31 -2.86
CA PHE A 406 -4.71 -7.81 -1.95
C PHE A 406 -5.90 -7.19 -2.69
N THR A 407 -5.63 -6.60 -3.85
CA THR A 407 -6.62 -6.02 -4.74
C THR A 407 -7.52 -7.10 -5.34
N LEU A 408 -6.94 -8.20 -5.79
CA LEU A 408 -7.62 -9.41 -6.24
C LEU A 408 -8.44 -10.01 -5.10
N ALA A 409 -7.84 -10.23 -3.93
CA ALA A 409 -8.54 -10.77 -2.77
C ALA A 409 -9.77 -9.92 -2.38
N ARG A 410 -9.67 -8.58 -2.44
CA ARG A 410 -10.84 -7.70 -2.21
C ARG A 410 -11.88 -7.77 -3.34
N ARG A 411 -11.45 -7.94 -4.59
CA ARG A 411 -12.33 -7.98 -5.77
C ARG A 411 -13.10 -9.28 -5.84
N THR A 412 -12.40 -10.40 -5.70
CA THR A 412 -12.96 -11.75 -5.84
C THR A 412 -13.54 -12.27 -4.52
N SER A 413 -13.23 -11.60 -3.39
CA SER A 413 -13.68 -11.95 -2.04
C SER A 413 -13.57 -13.46 -1.75
N PRO A 414 -12.36 -14.05 -1.89
CA PRO A 414 -12.16 -15.45 -1.60
C PRO A 414 -12.29 -15.70 -0.10
N ASP A 415 -12.54 -16.95 0.29
CA ASP A 415 -12.53 -17.33 1.70
C ASP A 415 -11.09 -17.45 2.22
N LEU A 416 -10.18 -17.88 1.34
CA LEU A 416 -8.76 -18.11 1.63
C LEU A 416 -7.86 -17.58 0.49
N VAL A 417 -6.75 -16.93 0.84
CA VAL A 417 -5.65 -16.66 -0.08
C VAL A 417 -4.47 -17.54 0.32
N LEU A 418 -3.94 -18.33 -0.62
CA LEU A 418 -2.75 -19.15 -0.42
C LEU A 418 -1.68 -18.74 -1.42
N MET A 419 -0.51 -18.33 -0.92
CA MET A 419 0.59 -17.84 -1.77
C MET A 419 1.95 -18.36 -1.31
N ASP A 420 2.89 -18.54 -2.24
CA ASP A 420 4.29 -18.85 -1.93
C ASP A 420 4.99 -17.62 -1.33
N TRP A 421 5.91 -17.82 -0.39
CA TRP A 421 6.81 -16.86 0.25
C TRP A 421 8.04 -16.49 -0.60
N ASP A 422 8.30 -17.21 -1.70
CA ASP A 422 9.55 -17.11 -2.47
C ASP A 422 10.11 -15.68 -2.61
N ARG A 423 11.37 -15.52 -2.17
CA ARG A 423 12.11 -14.26 -2.11
C ARG A 423 12.39 -13.66 -3.49
N GLU A 424 12.27 -14.46 -4.55
CA GLU A 424 12.43 -14.07 -5.95
C GLU A 424 11.09 -13.88 -6.69
N GLY A 425 9.98 -14.37 -6.15
CA GLY A 425 8.61 -14.24 -6.68
C GLY A 425 7.87 -12.98 -6.24
N LEU A 426 6.57 -13.09 -5.92
CA LEU A 426 5.69 -11.96 -5.57
C LEU A 426 6.13 -11.19 -4.31
N TRP A 427 6.88 -11.83 -3.42
CA TRP A 427 7.47 -11.16 -2.25
C TRP A 427 8.75 -10.40 -2.56
N GLY A 428 9.45 -10.81 -3.63
CA GLY A 428 10.62 -10.10 -4.10
C GLY A 428 10.30 -8.67 -4.55
N SER A 429 9.16 -8.49 -5.22
CA SER A 429 8.66 -7.21 -5.72
C SER A 429 8.04 -6.34 -4.63
N ALA A 430 7.44 -6.94 -3.60
CA ALA A 430 6.94 -6.27 -2.39
C ALA A 430 7.99 -5.30 -1.79
N ARG A 431 9.27 -5.67 -1.81
CA ARG A 431 10.38 -4.82 -1.31
C ARG A 431 10.49 -3.46 -2.02
N ALA A 432 10.14 -3.40 -3.30
CA ALA A 432 10.18 -2.20 -4.12
C ALA A 432 8.86 -1.39 -4.04
N GLU A 433 7.74 -2.08 -3.81
CA GLU A 433 6.39 -1.55 -3.82
C GLU A 433 6.01 -1.03 -2.42
N ARG A 434 6.40 0.20 -2.06
CA ARG A 434 5.98 0.84 -0.80
C ARG A 434 4.71 1.68 -1.02
N PRO A 435 3.80 1.80 -0.02
CA PRO A 435 3.88 1.34 1.37
C PRO A 435 2.94 0.16 1.69
N LEU A 436 3.56 -0.96 2.08
CA LEU A 436 2.87 -2.21 2.38
C LEU A 436 2.29 -2.30 3.80
N ASP A 437 2.73 -1.41 4.70
CA ASP A 437 2.31 -1.39 6.09
C ASP A 437 0.79 -1.21 6.25
N GLU A 438 0.13 -0.47 5.36
CA GLU A 438 -1.33 -0.28 5.43
C GLU A 438 -2.11 -1.49 4.89
N LEU A 439 -1.55 -2.21 3.90
CA LEU A 439 -2.17 -3.37 3.25
C LEU A 439 -2.17 -4.60 4.15
N ALA A 440 -1.03 -4.90 4.78
CA ALA A 440 -0.88 -6.01 5.71
C ALA A 440 -1.68 -5.83 7.01
N ASN A 441 -2.16 -4.61 7.29
CA ASN A 441 -2.77 -4.25 8.56
C ASN A 441 -4.28 -4.49 8.62
N ARG A 442 -4.93 -4.83 7.51
CA ARG A 442 -6.35 -5.20 7.39
C ARG A 442 -6.53 -6.24 6.29
N LEU A 443 -6.51 -7.51 6.69
CA LEU A 443 -6.73 -8.60 5.75
C LEU A 443 -8.17 -8.66 5.24
N PRO A 444 -8.40 -8.87 3.94
CA PRO A 444 -9.74 -9.03 3.38
C PRO A 444 -10.39 -10.39 3.67
N CYS A 445 -9.59 -11.41 3.94
CA CYS A 445 -9.97 -12.81 4.17
C CYS A 445 -8.83 -13.54 4.89
N ASP A 446 -8.95 -14.85 5.10
CA ASP A 446 -7.89 -15.67 5.70
C ASP A 446 -6.69 -15.80 4.73
N PHE A 447 -5.47 -15.71 5.25
CA PHE A 447 -4.23 -15.81 4.46
C PHE A 447 -3.37 -16.97 4.94
N LEU A 448 -2.85 -17.73 3.96
CA LEU A 448 -1.82 -18.72 4.13
C LEU A 448 -0.60 -18.36 3.27
N ILE A 449 0.57 -18.42 3.88
CA ILE A 449 1.83 -18.09 3.23
C ILE A 449 2.74 -19.29 3.39
N ALA A 450 3.07 -19.92 2.27
CA ALA A 450 3.86 -21.14 2.22
C ALA A 450 5.32 -20.80 1.91
N SER A 451 6.27 -21.25 2.73
CA SER A 451 7.67 -21.34 2.31
C SER A 451 7.88 -22.71 1.70
N ASP A 452 7.88 -22.78 0.37
CA ASP A 452 7.96 -24.05 -0.36
C ASP A 452 9.36 -24.69 -0.23
N ARG A 453 9.39 -25.91 0.34
CA ARG A 453 10.52 -26.83 0.33
C ARG A 453 10.07 -28.25 -0.01
N GLY A 454 9.06 -28.35 -0.87
CA GLY A 454 8.39 -29.58 -1.31
C GLY A 454 6.90 -29.64 -0.94
N LEU A 455 6.45 -28.86 0.04
CA LEU A 455 5.06 -28.80 0.55
C LEU A 455 4.39 -30.18 0.74
N ASP A 456 5.17 -31.13 1.25
CA ASP A 456 4.71 -32.50 1.53
C ASP A 456 3.88 -32.55 2.83
N PRO A 457 2.56 -32.80 2.77
CA PRO A 457 1.70 -32.79 3.95
C PRO A 457 1.79 -34.07 4.81
N SER A 458 2.72 -34.99 4.53
CA SER A 458 2.78 -36.29 5.21
C SER A 458 2.93 -36.20 6.74
N ARG A 459 3.79 -35.29 7.24
CA ARG A 459 4.03 -35.10 8.68
C ARG A 459 4.02 -33.61 9.03
N ILE A 460 2.99 -33.18 9.76
CA ILE A 460 2.72 -31.78 10.08
C ILE A 460 2.97 -31.55 11.57
N LEU A 461 3.92 -30.66 11.89
CA LEU A 461 4.07 -30.11 13.23
C LEU A 461 3.25 -28.83 13.35
N LEU A 462 2.39 -28.77 14.36
CA LEU A 462 1.56 -27.60 14.67
C LEU A 462 1.82 -27.15 16.11
N PRO A 463 2.78 -26.22 16.31
CA PRO A 463 2.95 -25.55 17.58
C PRO A 463 1.80 -24.59 17.84
N THR A 464 1.18 -24.67 19.00
CA THR A 464 0.05 -23.81 19.36
C THR A 464 0.13 -23.34 20.81
N ALA A 465 -0.22 -22.07 21.02
CA ALA A 465 -0.54 -21.50 22.32
C ALA A 465 -2.03 -21.10 22.41
N GLY A 466 -2.83 -21.51 21.40
CA GLY A 466 -4.21 -21.07 21.18
C GLY A 466 -4.32 -19.72 20.48
N GLY A 467 -5.55 -19.29 20.22
CA GLY A 467 -5.88 -18.01 19.59
C GLY A 467 -6.30 -18.13 18.12
N PRO A 468 -6.80 -17.03 17.52
CA PRO A 468 -7.52 -17.07 16.24
C PRO A 468 -6.68 -17.56 15.06
N ASP A 469 -5.38 -17.25 15.06
CA ASP A 469 -4.46 -17.69 14.00
C ASP A 469 -4.09 -19.18 14.16
N SER A 470 -4.03 -19.68 15.40
CA SER A 470 -3.90 -21.11 15.68
C SER A 470 -5.16 -21.88 15.24
N ASP A 471 -6.34 -21.28 15.37
CA ASP A 471 -7.59 -21.89 14.90
C ASP A 471 -7.55 -22.13 13.38
N LEU A 472 -7.02 -21.18 12.60
CA LEU A 472 -6.85 -21.35 11.15
C LEU A 472 -5.84 -22.46 10.83
N THR A 473 -4.70 -22.52 11.54
CA THR A 473 -3.75 -23.63 11.34
C THR A 473 -4.37 -25.00 11.65
N ALA A 474 -5.26 -25.09 12.64
CA ALA A 474 -5.98 -26.32 12.97
C ALA A 474 -6.97 -26.71 11.86
N GLU A 475 -7.73 -25.75 11.32
CA GLU A 475 -8.65 -25.99 10.21
C GLU A 475 -7.92 -26.55 8.98
N VAL A 476 -6.76 -25.98 8.64
CA VAL A 476 -5.90 -26.45 7.54
C VAL A 476 -5.34 -27.85 7.84
N ALA A 477 -4.84 -28.08 9.05
CA ALA A 477 -4.28 -29.40 9.43
C ALA A 477 -5.35 -30.49 9.37
N ARG A 478 -6.57 -30.22 9.85
CA ARG A 478 -7.71 -31.13 9.76
C ARG A 478 -8.08 -31.44 8.31
N ALA A 479 -8.12 -30.42 7.45
CA ALA A 479 -8.41 -30.61 6.03
C ALA A 479 -7.37 -31.54 5.37
N LEU A 480 -6.08 -31.36 5.68
CA LEU A 480 -5.00 -32.21 5.16
C LEU A 480 -4.98 -33.61 5.78
N GLN A 481 -5.36 -33.77 7.05
CA GLN A 481 -5.54 -35.08 7.65
C GLN A 481 -6.64 -35.88 6.93
N ALA A 482 -7.76 -35.23 6.60
CA ALA A 482 -8.88 -35.85 5.91
C ALA A 482 -8.60 -36.17 4.43
N VAL A 483 -7.93 -35.27 3.71
CA VAL A 483 -7.71 -35.40 2.26
C VAL A 483 -6.41 -36.12 1.91
N ALA A 484 -5.34 -35.89 2.67
CA ALA A 484 -4.00 -36.38 2.38
C ALA A 484 -3.49 -37.43 3.38
N GLY A 485 -4.25 -37.73 4.45
CA GLY A 485 -3.83 -38.68 5.47
C GLY A 485 -2.64 -38.19 6.29
N ALA A 486 -2.50 -36.87 6.46
CA ALA A 486 -1.41 -36.24 7.19
C ALA A 486 -1.33 -36.73 8.65
N GLU A 487 -0.12 -37.08 9.10
CA GLU A 487 0.17 -37.30 10.52
C GLU A 487 0.39 -35.93 11.19
N VAL A 488 -0.47 -35.56 12.13
CA VAL A 488 -0.41 -34.25 12.80
C VAL A 488 0.13 -34.41 14.22
N GLU A 489 1.18 -33.64 14.53
CA GLU A 489 1.75 -33.48 15.86
C GLU A 489 1.45 -32.09 16.42
N LEU A 490 0.78 -32.05 17.56
CA LEU A 490 0.56 -30.82 18.32
C LEU A 490 1.70 -30.60 19.31
N LEU A 491 2.29 -29.41 19.26
CA LEU A 491 3.36 -28.99 20.17
C LEU A 491 2.92 -27.81 21.03
N HIS A 492 3.20 -27.87 22.32
CA HIS A 492 3.07 -26.73 23.23
C HIS A 492 4.33 -26.61 24.08
N VAL A 493 4.91 -25.41 24.13
CA VAL A 493 6.11 -25.15 24.92
C VAL A 493 5.73 -24.38 26.17
N VAL A 494 6.01 -24.97 27.33
CA VAL A 494 5.78 -24.35 28.65
C VAL A 494 7.07 -23.77 29.21
N ALA A 495 6.97 -22.83 30.15
CA ALA A 495 8.14 -22.18 30.74
C ALA A 495 8.96 -23.13 31.64
N ASP A 496 8.26 -23.94 32.45
CA ASP A 496 8.86 -24.82 33.45
C ASP A 496 8.35 -26.26 33.32
N GLU A 497 9.19 -27.26 33.62
CA GLU A 497 8.79 -28.69 33.62
C GLU A 497 7.56 -28.97 34.50
N ALA A 498 7.37 -28.18 35.57
CA ALA A 498 6.23 -28.30 36.47
C ALA A 498 4.87 -28.01 35.78
N ASP A 499 4.88 -27.26 34.67
CA ASP A 499 3.67 -26.89 33.94
C ASP A 499 3.33 -27.87 32.79
N VAL A 500 4.18 -28.88 32.54
CA VAL A 500 3.98 -29.88 31.48
C VAL A 500 2.62 -30.61 31.59
N PRO A 501 2.14 -31.03 32.78
CA PRO A 501 0.81 -31.64 32.91
C PRO A 501 -0.32 -30.69 32.47
N ALA A 502 -0.21 -29.40 32.80
CA ALA A 502 -1.19 -28.38 32.43
C ALA A 502 -1.15 -28.08 30.93
N GLY A 503 0.04 -28.00 30.33
CA GLY A 503 0.20 -27.87 28.88
C GLY A 503 -0.40 -29.06 28.12
N ARG A 504 -0.28 -30.27 28.66
CA ARG A 504 -0.87 -31.48 28.05
C ARG A 504 -2.39 -31.50 28.15
N ALA A 505 -2.95 -31.00 29.27
CA ALA A 505 -4.40 -30.83 29.41
C ALA A 505 -4.92 -29.82 28.39
N PHE A 506 -4.25 -28.67 28.27
CA PHE A 506 -4.54 -27.65 27.28
C PHE A 506 -4.55 -28.21 25.85
N LEU A 507 -3.51 -28.93 25.42
CA LEU A 507 -3.47 -29.49 24.06
C LEU A 507 -4.58 -30.50 23.78
N ARG A 508 -4.98 -31.30 24.78
CA ARG A 508 -6.08 -32.27 24.60
C ARG A 508 -7.43 -31.58 24.45
N GLU A 509 -7.67 -30.55 25.26
CA GLU A 509 -8.90 -29.76 25.17
C GLU A 509 -8.95 -29.00 23.83
N TRP A 510 -7.85 -28.36 23.46
CA TRP A 510 -7.73 -27.63 22.20
C TRP A 510 -7.87 -28.56 20.99
N ALA A 511 -7.25 -29.74 20.99
CA ALA A 511 -7.43 -30.72 19.91
C ALA A 511 -8.89 -31.17 19.78
N ALA A 512 -9.59 -31.37 20.91
CA ALA A 512 -10.99 -31.78 20.91
C ALA A 512 -11.93 -30.67 20.43
N GLU A 513 -11.64 -29.41 20.74
CA GLU A 513 -12.43 -28.25 20.28
C GLU A 513 -12.33 -28.05 18.76
N HIS A 514 -11.22 -28.46 18.15
CA HIS A 514 -10.93 -28.22 16.73
C HIS A 514 -11.13 -29.45 15.83
N ASP A 515 -11.74 -30.51 16.38
CA ASP A 515 -11.97 -31.81 15.71
C ASP A 515 -10.68 -32.48 15.19
N LEU A 516 -9.56 -32.28 15.89
CA LEU A 516 -8.29 -32.95 15.60
C LEU A 516 -8.20 -34.25 16.40
N THR A 517 -8.79 -35.32 15.85
CA THR A 517 -8.71 -36.68 16.39
C THR A 517 -7.50 -37.43 15.83
N ASP A 518 -6.94 -38.37 16.58
CA ASP A 518 -5.77 -39.18 16.18
C ASP A 518 -4.49 -38.37 15.90
N VAL A 519 -4.19 -37.39 16.76
CA VAL A 519 -2.97 -36.57 16.71
C VAL A 519 -1.96 -36.97 17.80
N SER A 520 -0.66 -36.83 17.52
CA SER A 520 0.38 -36.89 18.55
C SER A 520 0.42 -35.58 19.33
N ILE A 521 0.67 -35.67 20.65
CA ILE A 521 0.71 -34.51 21.55
C ILE A 521 2.05 -34.50 22.27
N THR A 522 2.82 -33.44 22.02
CA THR A 522 4.13 -33.20 22.60
C THR A 522 4.09 -31.90 23.41
N VAL A 523 4.63 -31.94 24.62
CA VAL A 523 4.76 -30.77 25.49
C VAL A 523 6.19 -30.70 25.97
N GLU A 524 6.88 -29.64 25.57
CA GLU A 524 8.27 -29.38 25.90
C GLU A 524 8.36 -28.23 26.91
N SER A 525 9.44 -28.16 27.67
CA SER A 525 9.73 -27.04 28.56
C SER A 525 11.01 -26.32 28.16
N GLY A 526 11.01 -24.99 28.20
CA GLY A 526 12.21 -24.18 27.96
C GLY A 526 12.01 -23.11 26.90
N ASP A 527 13.02 -22.94 26.04
CA ASP A 527 12.99 -21.95 24.98
C ASP A 527 12.05 -22.39 23.84
N VAL A 528 11.10 -21.52 23.50
CA VAL A 528 10.03 -21.81 22.53
C VAL A 528 10.60 -22.06 21.14
N GLU A 529 11.55 -21.25 20.71
CA GLU A 529 12.10 -21.31 19.36
C GLU A 529 12.97 -22.55 19.17
N ALA A 530 13.85 -22.83 20.13
CA ALA A 530 14.69 -24.02 20.13
C ALA A 530 13.86 -25.33 20.17
N ALA A 531 12.80 -25.36 20.97
CA ALA A 531 11.92 -26.54 21.06
C ALA A 531 11.15 -26.78 19.76
N ILE A 532 10.63 -25.72 19.11
CA ILE A 532 9.96 -25.84 17.81
C ILE A 532 10.94 -26.32 16.73
N ALA A 533 12.13 -25.71 16.66
CA ALA A 533 13.14 -26.11 15.67
C ALA A 533 13.58 -27.57 15.83
N ALA A 534 13.77 -28.03 17.08
CA ALA A 534 14.11 -29.42 17.37
C ALA A 534 13.02 -30.38 16.91
N ALA A 535 11.76 -30.12 17.29
CA ALA A 535 10.62 -30.96 16.90
C ALA A 535 10.35 -30.96 15.38
N ALA A 536 10.65 -29.85 14.70
CA ALA A 536 10.44 -29.74 13.26
C ALA A 536 11.39 -30.63 12.43
N THR A 537 12.49 -31.13 13.01
CA THR A 537 13.49 -31.96 12.30
C THR A 537 12.88 -33.25 11.72
N ASP A 538 11.91 -33.84 12.40
CA ASP A 538 11.25 -35.07 11.97
C ASP A 538 9.98 -34.83 11.13
N SER A 539 9.64 -33.56 10.88
CA SER A 539 8.42 -33.14 10.18
C SER A 539 8.69 -32.72 8.74
N THR A 540 7.70 -32.87 7.87
CA THR A 540 7.78 -32.40 6.46
C THR A 540 7.17 -31.01 6.29
N MET A 541 6.27 -30.61 7.21
CA MET A 541 5.69 -29.27 7.30
C MET A 541 5.62 -28.76 8.74
N LEU A 542 5.83 -27.46 8.91
CA LEU A 542 5.64 -26.72 10.17
C LEU A 542 4.54 -25.66 9.97
N PHE A 543 3.49 -25.69 10.78
CA PHE A 543 2.39 -24.72 10.73
C PHE A 543 2.53 -23.71 11.85
N MET A 544 2.46 -22.41 11.54
CA MET A 544 2.55 -21.36 12.56
C MET A 544 1.48 -20.29 12.38
N GLY A 545 0.80 -19.94 13.47
CA GLY A 545 -0.07 -18.78 13.53
C GLY A 545 0.71 -17.47 13.69
N ALA A 546 0.20 -16.37 13.13
CA ALA A 546 0.76 -15.05 13.28
C ALA A 546 0.78 -14.57 14.76
N THR A 547 1.94 -14.17 15.29
CA THR A 547 2.03 -13.48 16.59
C THR A 547 1.38 -12.09 16.58
N GLU A 548 1.13 -11.49 17.75
CA GLU A 548 0.29 -10.29 18.01
C GLU A 548 0.47 -9.04 17.11
N GLN A 549 1.56 -8.91 16.35
CA GLN A 549 1.82 -7.77 15.45
C GLN A 549 1.35 -7.98 14.00
N GLY A 550 0.77 -9.14 13.64
CA GLY A 550 0.37 -9.47 12.27
C GLY A 550 1.59 -9.87 11.43
N LEU A 551 1.56 -11.08 10.87
CA LEU A 551 2.70 -11.75 10.26
C LEU A 551 3.10 -11.07 8.95
N LEU A 552 2.12 -10.68 8.15
CA LEU A 552 2.32 -9.91 6.92
C LEU A 552 3.06 -8.59 7.14
N SER A 553 2.75 -7.89 8.24
CA SER A 553 3.42 -6.62 8.55
C SER A 553 4.90 -6.82 8.92
N ARG A 554 5.23 -7.97 9.54
CA ARG A 554 6.60 -8.33 9.92
C ARG A 554 7.41 -8.86 8.74
N LEU A 555 6.76 -9.65 7.87
CA LEU A 555 7.26 -10.17 6.60
C LEU A 555 7.72 -9.04 5.67
N VAL A 556 6.87 -8.02 5.53
CA VAL A 556 7.15 -6.81 4.73
C VAL A 556 8.35 -6.01 5.24
N ARG A 557 8.57 -6.00 6.57
CA ARG A 557 9.60 -5.18 7.23
C ARG A 557 10.94 -5.90 7.39
N ASP A 558 11.07 -7.12 6.87
CA ASP A 558 12.24 -8.00 7.08
C ASP A 558 12.59 -8.14 8.58
N SER A 559 11.54 -8.09 9.42
CA SER A 559 11.65 -8.09 10.89
C SER A 559 11.29 -9.45 11.50
N LEU A 560 11.15 -10.48 10.65
CA LEU A 560 11.17 -11.85 11.14
C LEU A 560 12.62 -12.25 11.40
N HIS A 561 13.17 -11.72 12.48
CA HIS A 561 13.96 -12.57 13.37
C HIS A 561 12.94 -13.47 14.10
N LEU A 562 12.39 -14.44 13.38
CA LEU A 562 11.95 -15.70 13.95
C LEU A 562 13.00 -16.67 13.44
N ASP A 563 14.06 -16.85 14.20
CA ASP A 563 15.22 -17.65 13.78
C ASP A 563 14.77 -19.06 13.32
N VAL A 564 13.69 -19.58 13.93
CA VAL A 564 12.98 -20.83 13.56
C VAL A 564 12.70 -21.00 12.06
N ILE A 565 12.20 -20.00 11.32
CA ILE A 565 11.85 -20.20 9.89
C ILE A 565 13.10 -20.45 9.03
N ASN A 566 14.21 -19.80 9.39
CA ASN A 566 15.48 -19.99 8.69
C ASN A 566 16.22 -21.25 9.17
N ASP A 567 15.92 -21.72 10.39
CA ASP A 567 16.60 -22.83 11.04
C ASP A 567 15.97 -24.20 10.79
N VAL A 568 14.72 -24.26 10.33
CA VAL A 568 14.06 -25.54 9.97
C VAL A 568 14.33 -25.91 8.52
N GLU A 569 14.46 -27.20 8.21
CA GLU A 569 14.66 -27.71 6.84
C GLU A 569 13.36 -28.02 6.10
N CYS A 570 12.24 -28.19 6.83
CA CYS A 570 10.94 -28.54 6.29
C CYS A 570 10.20 -27.35 5.63
N SER A 571 9.10 -27.63 4.93
CA SER A 571 8.24 -26.55 4.43
C SER A 571 7.54 -25.85 5.60
N VAL A 572 7.28 -24.55 5.48
CA VAL A 572 6.63 -23.77 6.55
C VAL A 572 5.34 -23.17 6.02
N LEU A 573 4.24 -23.28 6.77
CA LEU A 573 2.98 -22.65 6.44
C LEU A 573 2.60 -21.66 7.54
N LEU A 574 2.46 -20.40 7.17
CA LEU A 574 2.11 -19.33 8.08
C LEU A 574 0.65 -18.94 7.85
N ALA A 575 -0.13 -18.85 8.92
CA ALA A 575 -1.56 -18.54 8.86
C ALA A 575 -1.89 -17.23 9.59
N GLU A 576 -2.74 -16.40 8.99
CA GLU A 576 -3.21 -15.15 9.57
C GLU A 576 -4.70 -14.92 9.25
N ARG A 577 -5.53 -14.67 10.27
CA ARG A 577 -6.95 -14.30 10.10
C ARG A 577 -7.17 -12.78 10.11
N PRO A 578 -8.22 -12.26 9.44
CA PRO A 578 -8.66 -10.87 9.59
C PRO A 578 -9.01 -10.53 11.03
N THR A 579 -8.39 -9.50 11.61
CA THR A 579 -8.76 -8.99 12.94
C THR A 579 -9.19 -7.52 12.92
N GLU A 580 -10.35 -7.21 13.49
CA GLU A 580 -10.83 -5.83 13.69
C GLU A 580 -10.18 -5.18 14.93
N ARG A 581 -8.87 -4.93 14.93
CA ARG A 581 -8.21 -4.27 16.08
C ARG A 581 -8.13 -2.74 15.93
N SER A 582 -8.55 -2.03 16.97
CA SER A 582 -8.44 -0.56 17.06
C SER A 582 -6.99 -0.09 17.18
N LEU A 583 -6.66 1.10 16.66
CA LEU A 583 -5.31 1.71 16.70
C LEU A 583 -4.70 1.79 18.11
N ARG A 584 -5.52 1.91 19.16
CA ARG A 584 -5.05 1.94 20.57
C ARG A 584 -4.60 0.58 21.09
N ALA A 585 -5.32 -0.49 20.76
CA ALA A 585 -4.92 -1.85 21.14
C ALA A 585 -3.64 -2.30 20.41
N ARG A 586 -3.34 -1.67 19.26
CA ARG A 586 -2.15 -1.93 18.43
C ARG A 586 -0.89 -1.23 18.91
N LEU A 587 -1.03 -0.06 19.55
CA LEU A 587 0.09 0.74 20.07
C LEU A 587 0.50 0.38 21.50
N PHE A 588 -0.43 -0.17 22.29
CA PHE A 588 -0.21 -0.42 23.73
C PHE A 588 -0.39 -1.89 24.12
N GLY A 589 -0.56 -2.79 23.15
CA GLY A 589 -1.04 -4.15 23.42
C GLY A 589 -2.49 -4.14 23.92
N ALA A 590 -3.23 -5.21 23.67
CA ALA A 590 -4.46 -5.41 24.42
C ALA A 590 -4.09 -5.61 25.90
N PRO A 591 -4.88 -5.11 26.87
CA PRO A 591 -4.69 -5.50 28.25
C PRO A 591 -4.93 -7.01 28.33
N ASN A 592 -3.84 -7.75 28.50
CA ASN A 592 -3.70 -9.16 28.85
C ASN A 592 -5.05 -9.87 29.06
N ARG A 593 -5.70 -10.26 27.96
CA ARG A 593 -6.93 -11.06 28.03
C ARG A 593 -6.46 -12.51 28.07
N GLU A 594 -6.29 -12.96 29.31
CA GLU A 594 -6.22 -14.35 29.74
C GLU A 594 -5.15 -15.23 29.07
N ARG A 595 -3.89 -14.99 29.43
CA ARG A 595 -2.96 -16.09 29.73
C ARG A 595 -3.51 -16.88 30.93
N ARG A 596 -4.55 -17.70 30.73
CA ARG A 596 -5.19 -18.54 31.75
C ARG A 596 -5.56 -19.97 31.34
N PRO A 597 -4.81 -20.71 30.49
CA PRO A 597 -4.96 -22.17 30.50
C PRO A 597 -4.17 -22.79 31.66
N ALA A 598 -2.85 -22.57 31.71
CA ALA A 598 -1.98 -23.33 32.62
C ALA A 598 -2.21 -23.07 34.13
N LEU A 599 -2.63 -21.86 34.51
CA LEU A 599 -2.94 -21.53 35.90
C LEU A 599 -4.31 -22.07 36.35
N ALA A 600 -5.28 -22.22 35.44
CA ALA A 600 -6.60 -22.76 35.77
C ALA A 600 -6.53 -24.27 36.10
N PHE A 601 -5.64 -25.01 35.44
CA PHE A 601 -5.42 -26.43 35.72
C PHE A 601 -4.56 -26.70 36.97
N ARG A 602 -3.88 -25.69 37.51
CA ARG A 602 -3.17 -25.80 38.80
C ARG A 602 -4.16 -25.92 39.97
N ASP A 603 -5.28 -25.18 39.91
CA ASP A 603 -6.29 -25.15 40.98
C ASP A 603 -7.18 -26.42 41.03
N ASP A 604 -7.28 -27.19 39.94
CA ASP A 604 -8.16 -28.37 39.88
C ASP A 604 -7.49 -29.67 40.38
N THR A 605 -6.18 -29.64 40.65
CA THR A 605 -5.43 -30.77 41.22
C THR A 605 -5.18 -30.66 42.73
N ASP A 606 -5.58 -29.55 43.35
CA ASP A 606 -5.40 -29.29 44.79
C ASP A 606 -6.75 -29.00 45.48
N THR A 607 -7.74 -29.89 45.29
CA THR A 607 -8.93 -29.92 46.15
C THR A 607 -8.85 -31.05 47.17
N ASP A 608 -8.47 -30.62 48.36
CA ASP A 608 -8.64 -31.24 49.67
C ASP A 608 -9.88 -32.17 49.73
N ARG A 609 -9.67 -33.49 49.70
CA ARG A 609 -10.68 -34.46 50.12
C ARG A 609 -10.71 -34.46 51.65
N PRO A 610 -11.84 -34.18 52.32
CA PRO A 610 -11.90 -34.36 53.76
C PRO A 610 -11.83 -35.86 54.10
N GLU A 611 -10.89 -36.21 54.98
CA GLU A 611 -10.73 -37.55 55.54
C GLU A 611 -12.04 -38.06 56.20
N PRO A 612 -12.29 -39.38 56.18
CA PRO A 612 -13.44 -39.97 56.85
C PRO A 612 -13.25 -39.93 58.37
N THR A 613 -14.12 -39.22 59.08
CA THR A 613 -14.19 -39.20 60.54
C THR A 613 -14.63 -40.57 61.08
N ASP A 614 -13.80 -41.14 61.96
CA ASP A 614 -14.06 -42.37 62.74
C ASP A 614 -15.17 -42.16 63.82
N PRO A 615 -15.91 -43.20 64.23
CA PRO A 615 -17.16 -43.05 64.98
C PRO A 615 -16.94 -42.87 66.48
N ALA A 616 -17.64 -41.90 67.07
CA ALA A 616 -17.66 -41.63 68.50
C ALA A 616 -18.36 -42.75 69.30
N THR A 617 -17.74 -43.15 70.42
CA THR A 617 -18.31 -44.01 71.47
C THR A 617 -19.21 -43.15 72.38
N PRO A 618 -20.37 -43.65 72.88
CA PRO A 618 -21.37 -42.83 73.56
C PRO A 618 -21.05 -42.62 75.04
N ALA A 619 -21.34 -41.42 75.55
CA ALA A 619 -21.38 -41.11 76.97
C ALA A 619 -22.84 -40.85 77.40
N ASP A 620 -23.24 -41.53 78.47
CA ASP A 620 -24.55 -41.49 79.12
C ASP A 620 -24.93 -40.10 79.70
N PRO A 621 -26.23 -39.85 79.96
CA PRO A 621 -26.77 -38.56 80.36
C PRO A 621 -26.65 -38.32 81.88
N PRO A 622 -26.83 -37.07 82.33
CA PRO A 622 -27.95 -36.88 83.26
C PRO A 622 -28.72 -35.55 83.14
N GLU A 623 -30.03 -35.72 83.30
CA GLU A 623 -31.00 -34.97 84.09
C GLU A 623 -31.18 -33.43 84.01
N LYS A 624 -32.44 -33.14 83.65
CA LYS A 624 -33.36 -32.04 84.01
C LYS A 624 -33.41 -30.80 83.13
#